data_AF-A0A383F234-F1
#
_entry.id   AF-A0A383F234-F1
#
_cell.length_a   1.000
_cell.length_b   1.000
_cell.length_c   1.000
_cell.angle_alpha   90.00
_cell.angle_beta   90.00
_cell.angle_gamma   90.00
#
_symmetry.space_group_name_H-M   'P 1'
#
loop_
_entity.id
_entity.type
_entity.pdbx_description
1 polymer ?
#
loop_
_entity_poly.entity_id
_entity_poly.type
_entity_poly.pdbx_seq_one_letter_code
_entity_poly.pdbx_strand_id
1 'polypeptide(L)'
;ADFNQDSNVDAGDLSSFVVAWNGDDFTKELGPSTGTVPNLILLPDNKYDLEDVMGFSRMWHWSRKNGVSGKLLTHFGEEIKYNQIGSRILIDWQEGAAVGQFEFIYEPELVRINEDKTPNKENVELAYVDTISGSNTFAYANISNNKYLNKSFTTKVIGKESRPVDMIYQFYNTDGQLIAQGSKSMLLKAIPEEFALHQNYPNPFNPVTTINYDLPQQTHVNLMIYDI
;
A
#
# COMPACT_ATOMS: atom_id res chain seq x y z
N ALA A 1 21.19 2.93 7.63
CA ALA A 1 19.88 2.66 7.01
C ALA A 1 19.31 3.93 6.38
N ASP A 2 19.42 5.10 7.01
CA ASP A 2 19.26 6.39 6.33
C ASP A 2 20.53 6.66 5.49
N PHE A 3 20.48 6.33 4.20
CA PHE A 3 21.61 6.40 3.27
C PHE A 3 21.69 7.76 2.56
N ASN A 4 20.56 8.46 2.43
CA ASN A 4 20.49 9.79 1.80
C ASN A 4 20.58 10.95 2.82
N GLN A 5 20.62 10.64 4.12
CA GLN A 5 20.76 11.56 5.25
C GLN A 5 19.60 12.56 5.39
N ASP A 6 18.39 12.17 4.96
CA ASP A 6 17.21 13.02 5.03
C ASP A 6 16.42 12.87 6.36
N SER A 7 17.00 12.13 7.32
CA SER A 7 16.43 11.81 8.63
C SER A 7 15.22 10.88 8.60
N ASN A 8 14.85 10.36 7.43
CA ASN A 8 13.86 9.32 7.28
C ASN A 8 14.50 8.08 6.67
N VAL A 9 13.90 6.92 6.93
CA VAL A 9 14.20 5.69 6.22
C VAL A 9 12.97 5.40 5.37
N ASP A 10 13.10 5.63 4.07
CA ASP A 10 11.98 5.54 3.10
C ASP A 10 12.36 4.82 1.79
N ALA A 11 11.55 5.00 0.75
CA ALA A 11 11.76 4.39 -0.56
C ALA A 11 13.12 4.74 -1.19
N GLY A 12 13.66 5.93 -0.94
CA GLY A 12 14.98 6.34 -1.43
C GLY A 12 16.11 5.54 -0.77
N ASP A 13 15.98 5.24 0.52
CA ASP A 13 16.93 4.40 1.25
C ASP A 13 16.79 2.93 0.87
N LEU A 14 15.56 2.46 0.68
CA LEU A 14 15.31 1.10 0.21
C LEU A 14 15.89 0.90 -1.19
N SER A 15 15.74 1.90 -2.06
CA SER A 15 16.40 1.96 -3.37
C SER A 15 17.92 1.89 -3.24
N SER A 16 18.51 2.72 -2.38
CA SER A 16 19.96 2.71 -2.11
C SER A 16 20.47 1.38 -1.56
N PHE A 17 19.68 0.71 -0.73
CA PHE A 17 19.96 -0.60 -0.17
C PHE A 17 19.95 -1.69 -1.25
N VAL A 18 18.92 -1.70 -2.11
CA VAL A 18 18.79 -2.67 -3.22
C VAL A 18 19.90 -2.51 -4.26
N VAL A 19 20.29 -1.28 -4.57
CA VAL A 19 21.43 -1.00 -5.46
C VAL A 19 22.71 -1.59 -4.89
N ALA A 20 22.97 -1.41 -3.59
CA ALA A 20 24.15 -1.96 -2.94
C ALA A 20 24.12 -3.48 -2.85
N TRP A 21 22.96 -4.06 -2.53
CA TRP A 21 22.70 -5.50 -2.54
C TRP A 21 23.05 -6.14 -3.88
N ASN A 22 22.56 -5.57 -4.98
CA ASN A 22 22.78 -6.11 -6.33
C ASN A 22 24.19 -5.83 -6.87
N GLY A 23 24.89 -4.84 -6.31
CA GLY A 23 26.23 -4.42 -6.73
C GLY A 23 27.36 -5.00 -5.88
N ASP A 24 27.06 -5.88 -4.90
CA ASP A 24 28.01 -6.39 -3.90
C ASP A 24 28.75 -5.25 -3.16
N ASP A 25 28.07 -4.12 -2.92
CA ASP A 25 28.62 -2.98 -2.17
C ASP A 25 28.44 -3.18 -0.66
N PHE A 26 29.36 -3.93 -0.05
CA PHE A 26 29.31 -4.24 1.38
C PHE A 26 29.49 -3.02 2.31
N THR A 27 29.74 -1.81 1.77
CA THR A 27 29.80 -0.60 2.61
C THR A 27 28.43 -0.19 3.16
N LYS A 28 27.34 -0.77 2.63
CA LYS A 28 25.96 -0.49 3.04
C LYS A 28 25.26 -1.66 3.72
N GLU A 29 26.01 -2.64 4.23
CA GLU A 29 25.45 -3.72 5.04
C GLU A 29 24.75 -3.18 6.30
N LEU A 30 23.65 -3.83 6.67
CA LEU A 30 22.83 -3.51 7.84
C LEU A 30 22.66 -4.70 8.77
N GLY A 31 23.29 -5.83 8.44
CA GLY A 31 23.32 -7.07 9.18
C GLY A 31 24.71 -7.70 9.17
N PRO A 32 24.96 -8.66 10.07
CA PRO A 32 24.26 -8.86 11.34
C PRO A 32 24.23 -7.59 12.21
N SER A 33 23.17 -7.40 12.98
CA SER A 33 23.03 -6.23 13.86
C SER A 33 22.47 -6.57 15.24
N THR A 34 22.93 -5.83 16.26
CA THR A 34 22.48 -5.97 17.65
C THR A 34 21.97 -4.63 18.20
N GLY A 35 21.47 -4.63 19.44
CA GLY A 35 20.92 -3.44 20.09
C GLY A 35 19.48 -3.12 19.68
N THR A 36 19.04 -1.88 19.91
CA THR A 36 17.67 -1.42 19.69
C THR A 36 17.63 -0.22 18.75
N VAL A 37 16.57 -0.14 17.94
CA VAL A 37 16.31 1.02 17.08
C VAL A 37 16.11 2.30 17.91
N PRO A 38 16.63 3.46 17.48
CA PRO A 38 17.37 3.69 16.24
C PRO A 38 18.87 3.35 16.28
N ASN A 39 19.41 3.00 17.45
CA ASN A 39 20.85 2.85 17.69
C ASN A 39 21.30 1.40 17.52
N LEU A 40 21.10 0.83 16.33
CA LEU A 40 21.62 -0.51 16.02
C LEU A 40 23.15 -0.50 15.96
N ILE A 41 23.76 -1.57 16.46
CA ILE A 41 25.20 -1.81 16.35
C ILE A 41 25.39 -2.82 15.23
N LEU A 42 26.03 -2.39 14.14
CA LEU A 42 26.29 -3.21 12.96
C LEU A 42 27.57 -4.03 13.13
N LEU A 43 27.53 -5.29 12.71
CA LEU A 43 28.68 -6.20 12.67
C LEU A 43 28.76 -6.86 11.29
N PRO A 44 29.04 -6.09 10.23
CA PRO A 44 28.97 -6.57 8.84
C PRO A 44 29.92 -7.76 8.59
N ASP A 45 29.47 -8.74 7.81
CA ASP A 45 30.23 -9.95 7.50
C ASP A 45 30.55 -10.14 6.01
N ASN A 46 30.37 -9.08 5.19
CA ASN A 46 30.56 -9.05 3.74
C ASN A 46 29.69 -10.09 3.00
N LYS A 47 28.47 -10.27 3.47
CA LYS A 47 27.43 -11.07 2.85
C LYS A 47 26.09 -10.36 3.02
N TYR A 48 25.46 -10.08 1.87
CA TYR A 48 24.06 -9.71 1.86
C TYR A 48 23.17 -10.93 2.11
N ASP A 49 22.47 -10.94 3.25
CA ASP A 49 21.50 -11.97 3.60
C ASP A 49 20.27 -11.42 4.35
N LEU A 50 19.46 -12.33 4.93
CA LEU A 50 18.23 -11.94 5.61
C LEU A 50 18.49 -11.00 6.79
N GLU A 51 19.66 -11.05 7.42
CA GLU A 51 20.03 -10.18 8.55
C GLU A 51 20.11 -8.70 8.13
N ASP A 52 20.58 -8.40 6.91
CA ASP A 52 20.58 -7.03 6.39
C ASP A 52 19.18 -6.52 6.13
N VAL A 53 18.32 -7.37 5.54
CA VAL A 53 16.90 -7.05 5.32
C VAL A 53 16.20 -6.79 6.66
N MET A 54 16.52 -7.59 7.68
CA MET A 54 16.01 -7.39 9.05
C MET A 54 16.53 -6.08 9.67
N GLY A 55 17.81 -5.76 9.50
CA GLY A 55 18.40 -4.49 9.92
C GLY A 55 17.70 -3.29 9.29
N PHE A 56 17.50 -3.33 7.97
CA PHE A 56 16.76 -2.31 7.23
C PHE A 56 15.32 -2.20 7.72
N SER A 57 14.59 -3.31 7.77
CA SER A 57 13.18 -3.37 8.17
C SER A 57 12.95 -2.75 9.56
N ARG A 58 13.81 -3.08 10.53
CA ARG A 58 13.75 -2.51 11.88
C ARG A 58 13.89 -0.99 11.86
N MET A 59 14.88 -0.46 11.14
CA MET A 59 15.09 0.99 11.03
C MET A 59 13.97 1.68 10.25
N TRP A 60 13.47 1.06 9.18
CA TRP A 60 12.33 1.55 8.42
C TRP A 60 11.07 1.67 9.28
N HIS A 61 10.73 0.63 10.04
CA HIS A 61 9.60 0.66 10.98
C HIS A 61 9.77 1.72 12.07
N TRP A 62 10.98 1.88 12.63
CA TRP A 62 11.25 2.93 13.60
C TRP A 62 11.05 4.31 12.99
N SER A 63 11.53 4.54 11.76
CA SER A 63 11.33 5.79 11.03
C SER A 63 9.86 6.05 10.72
N ARG A 64 9.07 5.06 10.29
CA ARG A 64 7.62 5.25 10.06
C ARG A 64 6.88 5.65 11.33
N LYS A 65 7.28 5.11 12.49
CA LYS A 65 6.65 5.42 13.78
C LYS A 65 7.06 6.77 14.36
N ASN A 66 8.30 7.22 14.14
CA ASN A 66 8.87 8.39 14.83
C ASN A 66 9.25 9.55 13.87
N GLY A 67 9.25 9.32 12.57
CA GLY A 67 9.58 10.28 11.54
C GLY A 67 8.38 11.14 11.14
N VAL A 68 8.60 11.97 10.11
CA VAL A 68 7.57 12.87 9.60
C VAL A 68 6.76 12.16 8.51
N SER A 69 5.46 11.95 8.75
CA SER A 69 4.52 11.48 7.72
C SER A 69 4.02 12.65 6.85
N GLY A 70 3.46 12.36 5.67
CA GLY A 70 2.78 13.36 4.85
C GLY A 70 3.71 14.29 4.07
N LYS A 71 4.84 13.78 3.57
CA LYS A 71 5.77 14.53 2.72
C LYS A 71 5.02 15.03 1.48
N LEU A 72 4.98 16.34 1.25
CA LEU A 72 4.42 16.89 0.03
C LEU A 72 5.42 16.63 -1.11
N LEU A 73 5.11 15.70 -2.00
CA LEU A 73 5.98 15.38 -3.13
C LEU A 73 5.58 16.21 -4.36
N THR A 74 6.58 16.78 -5.03
CA THR A 74 6.39 17.33 -6.37
C THR A 74 6.18 16.19 -7.36
N HIS A 75 5.20 16.34 -8.26
CA HIS A 75 4.99 15.34 -9.30
C HIS A 75 6.19 15.27 -10.24
N PHE A 76 6.61 14.05 -10.57
CA PHE A 76 7.68 13.74 -11.52
C PHE A 76 7.42 12.38 -12.16
N GLY A 77 7.77 12.21 -13.44
CA GLY A 77 7.59 10.96 -14.18
C GLY A 77 6.15 10.68 -14.60
N GLU A 78 5.84 9.42 -14.92
CA GLU A 78 4.50 9.01 -15.31
C GLU A 78 3.54 9.01 -14.11
N GLU A 79 2.28 9.40 -14.36
CA GLU A 79 1.24 9.34 -13.35
C GLU A 79 0.84 7.89 -13.07
N ILE A 80 0.70 7.55 -11.80
CA ILE A 80 0.25 6.23 -11.37
C ILE A 80 -1.19 5.96 -11.84
N LYS A 81 -1.41 4.76 -12.36
CA LYS A 81 -2.73 4.27 -12.77
C LYS A 81 -3.23 3.25 -11.75
N TYR A 82 -4.53 3.29 -11.52
CA TYR A 82 -5.21 2.33 -10.65
C TYR A 82 -6.59 1.98 -11.19
N ASN A 83 -7.09 0.82 -10.79
CA ASN A 83 -8.45 0.39 -11.06
C ASN A 83 -9.07 -0.25 -9.81
N GLN A 84 -10.35 0.04 -9.53
CA GLN A 84 -11.08 -0.62 -8.46
C GLN A 84 -11.96 -1.72 -9.04
N ILE A 85 -11.73 -2.96 -8.61
CA ILE A 85 -12.56 -4.13 -8.95
C ILE A 85 -13.15 -4.69 -7.66
N GLY A 86 -14.45 -4.42 -7.45
CA GLY A 86 -15.12 -4.76 -6.19
C GLY A 86 -14.43 -4.08 -5.00
N SER A 87 -14.15 -4.86 -3.95
CA SER A 87 -13.46 -4.39 -2.75
C SER A 87 -11.93 -4.34 -2.90
N ARG A 88 -11.36 -4.49 -4.10
CA ARG A 88 -9.91 -4.40 -4.33
C ARG A 88 -9.54 -3.20 -5.19
N ILE A 89 -8.42 -2.57 -4.88
CA ILE A 89 -7.71 -1.66 -5.77
C ILE A 89 -6.50 -2.39 -6.36
N LEU A 90 -6.37 -2.31 -7.68
CA LEU A 90 -5.23 -2.76 -8.45
C LEU A 90 -4.44 -1.52 -8.84
N ILE A 91 -3.15 -1.50 -8.51
CA ILE A 91 -2.25 -0.40 -8.87
C ILE A 91 -1.23 -0.92 -9.86
N ASP A 92 -1.12 -0.22 -10.98
CA ASP A 92 -0.19 -0.57 -12.06
C ASP A 92 1.23 -0.27 -11.60
N TRP A 93 2.09 -1.29 -11.59
CA TRP A 93 3.50 -1.11 -11.28
C TRP A 93 4.20 -0.36 -12.41
N GLN A 94 5.04 0.64 -12.07
CA GLN A 94 5.79 1.40 -13.06
C GLN A 94 6.81 0.52 -13.78
N GLU A 95 6.82 0.58 -15.11
CA GLU A 95 7.76 -0.21 -15.91
C GLU A 95 9.20 0.16 -15.58
N GLY A 96 10.05 -0.86 -15.38
CA GLY A 96 11.45 -0.65 -15.01
C GLY A 96 11.69 -0.28 -13.53
N ALA A 97 10.64 -0.10 -12.71
CA ALA A 97 10.81 0.11 -11.28
C ALA A 97 11.29 -1.16 -10.57
N ALA A 98 12.39 -1.03 -9.83
CA ALA A 98 12.91 -2.05 -8.91
C ALA A 98 12.36 -1.85 -7.48
N VAL A 99 12.12 -0.59 -7.10
CA VAL A 99 11.58 -0.19 -5.80
C VAL A 99 10.35 0.68 -5.99
N GLY A 100 9.34 0.49 -5.15
CA GLY A 100 8.14 1.28 -5.14
C GLY A 100 7.56 1.40 -3.73
N GLN A 101 7.01 2.57 -3.40
CA GLN A 101 6.35 2.82 -2.13
C GLN A 101 5.01 3.51 -2.38
N PHE A 102 4.02 3.16 -1.56
CA PHE A 102 2.70 3.76 -1.51
C PHE A 102 2.37 4.15 -0.07
N GLU A 103 1.92 5.39 0.15
CA GLU A 103 1.32 5.85 1.40
C GLU A 103 -0.14 6.20 1.13
N PHE A 104 -1.06 5.50 1.78
CA PHE A 104 -2.49 5.78 1.71
C PHE A 104 -2.92 6.57 2.94
N ILE A 105 -3.53 7.72 2.71
CA ILE A 105 -4.11 8.59 3.72
C ILE A 105 -5.63 8.57 3.53
N TYR A 106 -6.35 8.19 4.58
CA TYR A 106 -7.79 7.96 4.53
C TYR A 106 -8.44 8.27 5.88
N GLU A 107 -9.77 8.40 5.89
CA GLU A 107 -10.52 8.62 7.12
C GLU A 107 -10.66 7.29 7.91
N PRO A 108 -10.04 7.17 9.11
CA PRO A 108 -9.96 5.91 9.83
C PRO A 108 -11.28 5.45 10.44
N GLU A 109 -12.35 6.23 10.41
CA GLU A 109 -13.68 5.73 10.82
C GLU A 109 -14.46 5.14 9.64
N LEU A 110 -14.03 5.43 8.41
CA LEU A 110 -14.84 5.20 7.21
C LEU A 110 -14.15 4.32 6.18
N VAL A 111 -12.82 4.18 6.22
CA VAL A 111 -12.05 3.40 5.26
C VAL A 111 -11.05 2.50 5.96
N ARG A 112 -10.85 1.30 5.44
CA ARG A 112 -9.73 0.40 5.76
C ARG A 112 -9.08 -0.04 4.46
N ILE A 113 -7.76 -0.04 4.43
CA ILE A 113 -6.97 -0.54 3.31
C ILE A 113 -5.95 -1.54 3.86
N ASN A 114 -5.87 -2.72 3.28
CA ASN A 114 -4.92 -3.76 3.65
C ASN A 114 -4.25 -4.30 2.40
N GLU A 115 -2.97 -4.61 2.50
CA GLU A 115 -2.28 -5.34 1.45
C GLU A 115 -2.77 -6.79 1.36
N ASP A 116 -2.91 -7.30 0.15
CA ASP A 116 -3.11 -8.72 -0.11
C ASP A 116 -1.78 -9.47 0.10
N LYS A 117 -1.64 -10.16 1.25
CA LYS A 117 -0.42 -10.91 1.57
C LYS A 117 -0.30 -12.15 0.67
N THR A 118 0.67 -12.14 -0.24
CA THR A 118 1.12 -13.34 -0.97
C THR A 118 2.47 -13.78 -0.42
N PRO A 119 2.67 -15.06 -0.05
CA PRO A 119 3.98 -15.56 0.35
C PRO A 119 4.99 -15.32 -0.77
N ASN A 120 6.00 -14.51 -0.49
CA ASN A 120 7.04 -14.16 -1.44
C ASN A 120 8.40 -14.33 -0.76
N LYS A 121 9.35 -14.97 -1.45
CA LYS A 121 10.74 -15.15 -1.00
C LYS A 121 11.73 -14.32 -1.81
N GLU A 122 11.26 -13.68 -2.87
CA GLU A 122 12.07 -13.06 -3.91
C GLU A 122 12.14 -11.53 -3.80
N ASN A 123 11.29 -10.93 -2.97
CA ASN A 123 11.17 -9.48 -2.80
C ASN A 123 11.19 -9.09 -1.32
N VAL A 124 11.67 -7.88 -1.05
CA VAL A 124 11.49 -7.22 0.23
C VAL A 124 10.15 -6.51 0.20
N GLU A 125 9.30 -6.83 1.17
CA GLU A 125 7.97 -6.24 1.32
C GLU A 125 7.83 -5.72 2.77
N LEU A 126 7.58 -4.41 2.89
CA LEU A 126 7.47 -3.72 4.17
C LEU A 126 6.09 -3.07 4.25
N ALA A 127 5.44 -3.16 5.41
CA ALA A 127 4.12 -2.58 5.63
C ALA A 127 4.05 -1.95 7.03
N TYR A 128 3.64 -0.69 7.09
CA TYR A 128 3.32 0.01 8.32
C TYR A 128 1.87 0.48 8.23
N VAL A 129 1.04 0.02 9.17
CA VAL A 129 -0.41 0.25 9.16
C VAL A 129 -0.76 1.00 10.43
N ASP A 130 -1.18 2.26 10.31
CA ASP A 130 -1.70 3.07 11.41
C ASP A 130 -3.20 3.33 11.19
N THR A 131 -4.00 2.43 11.75
CA THR A 131 -5.47 2.53 11.69
C THR A 131 -6.05 3.62 12.58
N ILE A 132 -5.24 4.23 13.47
CA ILE A 132 -5.68 5.31 14.36
C ILE A 132 -5.63 6.63 13.61
N SER A 133 -4.51 6.91 12.92
CA SER A 133 -4.37 8.13 12.11
C SER A 133 -4.95 7.99 10.70
N GLY A 134 -5.19 6.76 10.23
CA GLY A 134 -5.64 6.51 8.86
C GLY A 134 -4.52 6.65 7.84
N SER A 135 -3.30 6.25 8.21
CA SER A 135 -2.13 6.27 7.33
C SER A 135 -1.49 4.89 7.22
N ASN A 136 -1.43 4.35 6.01
CA ASN A 136 -0.77 3.07 5.74
C ASN A 136 0.34 3.25 4.71
N THR A 137 1.55 2.81 5.03
CA THR A 137 2.69 2.81 4.11
C THR A 137 3.08 1.39 3.73
N PHE A 138 3.25 1.16 2.44
CA PHE A 138 3.71 -0.11 1.87
C PHE A 138 4.93 0.17 0.98
N ALA A 139 6.01 -0.56 1.18
CA ALA A 139 7.23 -0.43 0.38
C ALA A 139 7.67 -1.80 -0.14
N TYR A 140 8.10 -1.82 -1.39
CA TYR A 140 8.42 -3.02 -2.14
C TYR A 140 9.73 -2.85 -2.86
N ALA A 141 10.53 -3.91 -2.87
CA ALA A 141 11.80 -3.95 -3.56
C ALA A 141 12.06 -5.35 -4.14
N ASN A 142 12.42 -5.40 -5.43
CA ASN A 142 12.88 -6.63 -6.06
C ASN A 142 14.36 -6.83 -5.70
N ILE A 143 14.66 -7.91 -4.98
CA ILE A 143 16.04 -8.33 -4.66
C ILE A 143 16.45 -9.56 -5.49
N SER A 144 15.60 -9.95 -6.45
CA SER A 144 15.84 -11.04 -7.39
C SER A 144 15.49 -10.60 -8.82
N ASN A 145 15.89 -11.40 -9.81
CA ASN A 145 15.77 -11.04 -11.24
C ASN A 145 14.32 -10.98 -11.78
N ASN A 146 13.30 -11.24 -10.98
CA ASN A 146 11.90 -11.16 -11.40
C ASN A 146 11.36 -9.73 -11.26
N LYS A 147 10.96 -9.13 -12.39
CA LYS A 147 10.82 -7.67 -12.53
C LYS A 147 9.39 -7.13 -12.50
N TYR A 148 8.40 -7.86 -11.98
CA TYR A 148 7.02 -7.36 -12.05
C TYR A 148 6.17 -7.68 -10.83
N LEU A 149 5.65 -6.63 -10.19
CA LEU A 149 4.80 -6.69 -9.02
C LEU A 149 3.55 -5.85 -9.23
N ASN A 150 2.52 -6.38 -9.88
CA ASN A 150 1.20 -5.77 -9.72
C ASN A 150 0.79 -5.90 -8.25
N LYS A 151 0.51 -4.77 -7.61
CA LYS A 151 0.13 -4.73 -6.21
C LYS A 151 -1.36 -4.48 -6.09
N SER A 152 -2.00 -5.30 -5.27
CA SER A 152 -3.41 -5.19 -4.94
C SER A 152 -3.60 -4.93 -3.46
N PHE A 153 -4.58 -4.09 -3.16
CA PHE A 153 -4.98 -3.80 -1.79
C PHE A 153 -6.47 -4.06 -1.63
N THR A 154 -6.83 -4.81 -0.61
CA THR A 154 -8.20 -4.96 -0.18
C THR A 154 -8.65 -3.71 0.57
N THR A 155 -9.82 -3.22 0.21
CA THR A 155 -10.44 -2.00 0.74
C THR A 155 -11.78 -2.35 1.39
N LYS A 156 -12.10 -1.68 2.49
CA LYS A 156 -13.43 -1.67 3.09
C LYS A 156 -13.86 -0.24 3.33
N VAL A 157 -15.01 0.14 2.78
CA VAL A 157 -15.60 1.47 2.95
C VAL A 157 -16.89 1.30 3.75
N ILE A 158 -17.03 2.08 4.83
CA ILE A 158 -18.18 2.04 5.72
C ILE A 158 -19.25 3.01 5.20
N GLY A 159 -20.48 2.50 5.09
CA GLY A 159 -21.62 3.21 4.53
C GLY A 159 -21.83 2.92 3.04
N LYS A 160 -22.61 3.76 2.37
CA LYS A 160 -22.94 3.63 0.95
C LYS A 160 -22.23 4.65 0.06
N GLU A 161 -21.75 5.73 0.65
CA GLU A 161 -21.08 6.81 -0.07
C GLU A 161 -19.64 6.44 -0.38
N SER A 162 -19.16 6.91 -1.54
CA SER A 162 -17.76 6.76 -1.88
C SER A 162 -16.90 7.67 -1.02
N ARG A 163 -15.72 7.21 -0.62
CA ARG A 163 -14.83 7.94 0.30
C ARG A 163 -13.53 8.34 -0.38
N PRO A 164 -13.06 9.59 -0.18
CA PRO A 164 -11.77 10.00 -0.71
C PRO A 164 -10.64 9.29 0.02
N VAL A 165 -9.60 8.95 -0.73
CA VAL A 165 -8.32 8.42 -0.23
C VAL A 165 -7.22 9.05 -1.05
N ASP A 166 -6.23 9.62 -0.39
CA ASP A 166 -5.03 10.13 -1.05
C ASP A 166 -3.96 9.04 -1.05
N MET A 167 -3.37 8.80 -2.21
CA MET A 167 -2.22 7.91 -2.38
C MET A 167 -1.00 8.72 -2.77
N ILE A 168 0.05 8.67 -1.97
CA ILE A 168 1.38 9.20 -2.30
C ILE A 168 2.23 8.04 -2.79
N TYR A 169 2.97 8.23 -3.88
CA TYR A 169 3.79 7.17 -4.47
C TYR A 169 5.18 7.66 -4.86
N GLN A 170 6.15 6.74 -4.83
CA GLN A 170 7.51 6.92 -5.32
C GLN A 170 8.02 5.62 -5.95
N PHE A 171 8.74 5.72 -7.06
CA PHE A 171 9.33 4.59 -7.78
C PHE A 171 10.78 4.89 -8.18
N TYR A 172 11.63 3.88 -8.02
CA TYR A 172 13.03 3.94 -8.39
C TYR A 172 13.39 2.75 -9.29
N ASN A 173 14.26 2.97 -10.27
CA ASN A 173 14.76 1.91 -11.15
C ASN A 173 15.90 1.11 -10.48
N THR A 174 16.45 0.13 -11.20
CA THR A 174 17.56 -0.74 -10.73
C THR A 174 18.85 0.01 -10.44
N ASP A 175 19.03 1.20 -11.00
CA ASP A 175 20.22 2.03 -10.79
C ASP A 175 20.03 3.02 -9.63
N GLY A 176 18.89 2.93 -8.94
CA GLY A 176 18.51 3.77 -7.81
C GLY A 176 18.01 5.16 -8.19
N GLN A 177 17.73 5.40 -9.46
CA GLN A 177 17.23 6.68 -9.94
C GLN A 177 15.72 6.77 -9.74
N LEU A 178 15.25 7.92 -9.24
CA LEU A 178 13.82 8.23 -9.17
C LEU A 178 13.26 8.29 -10.59
N ILE A 179 12.22 7.50 -10.88
CA ILE A 179 11.57 7.48 -12.20
C ILE A 179 10.13 7.98 -12.18
N ALA A 180 9.46 7.91 -11.02
CA ALA A 180 8.13 8.47 -10.83
C ALA A 180 7.86 8.80 -9.37
N GLN A 181 7.18 9.91 -9.11
CA GLN A 181 6.57 10.21 -7.81
C GLN A 181 5.41 11.19 -7.94
N GLY A 182 4.56 11.21 -6.92
CA GLY A 182 3.52 12.20 -6.80
C GLY A 182 2.44 11.78 -5.81
N SER A 183 1.30 12.46 -5.90
CA SER A 183 0.08 12.10 -5.17
C SER A 183 -1.09 11.93 -6.13
N LYS A 184 -2.01 11.04 -5.77
CA LYS A 184 -3.24 10.75 -6.49
C LYS A 184 -4.40 10.65 -5.52
N SER A 185 -5.37 11.55 -5.64
CA SER A 185 -6.64 11.42 -4.93
C SER A 185 -7.54 10.42 -5.65
N MET A 186 -8.03 9.44 -4.90
CA MET A 186 -8.93 8.39 -5.36
C MET A 186 -10.26 8.51 -4.65
N LEU A 187 -11.33 8.08 -5.31
CA LEU A 187 -12.66 7.98 -4.71
C LEU A 187 -13.04 6.50 -4.61
N LEU A 188 -12.88 5.90 -3.43
CA LEU A 188 -13.15 4.48 -3.20
C LEU A 188 -14.66 4.26 -3.07
N LYS A 189 -15.20 3.41 -3.94
CA LYS A 189 -16.62 3.04 -3.91
C LYS A 189 -16.90 2.07 -2.77
N ALA A 190 -18.00 2.29 -2.05
CA ALA A 190 -18.52 1.32 -1.10
C ALA A 190 -19.14 0.14 -1.85
N ILE A 191 -18.55 -1.04 -1.68
CA ILE A 191 -19.04 -2.29 -2.24
C ILE A 191 -19.59 -3.13 -1.09
N PRO A 192 -20.86 -3.57 -1.15
CA PRO A 192 -21.44 -4.43 -0.13
C PRO A 192 -20.66 -5.75 0.06
N GLU A 193 -20.70 -6.31 1.26
CA GLU A 193 -20.01 -7.57 1.57
C GLU A 193 -20.86 -8.81 1.23
N GLU A 194 -22.19 -8.67 1.27
CA GLU A 194 -23.13 -9.76 1.05
C GLU A 194 -24.33 -9.32 0.20
N PHE A 195 -25.06 -10.30 -0.32
CA PHE A 195 -26.36 -10.05 -0.92
C PHE A 195 -27.38 -9.77 0.18
N ALA A 196 -28.09 -8.64 0.09
CA ALA A 196 -29.13 -8.29 1.04
C ALA A 196 -30.36 -7.70 0.31
N LEU A 197 -31.55 -7.98 0.83
CA LEU A 197 -32.80 -7.32 0.43
C LEU A 197 -33.30 -6.53 1.64
N HIS A 198 -33.46 -5.22 1.46
CA HIS A 198 -33.90 -4.33 2.53
C HIS A 198 -35.42 -4.18 2.52
N GLN A 199 -35.97 -3.83 3.68
CA GLN A 199 -37.39 -3.50 3.78
C GLN A 199 -37.76 -2.37 2.82
N ASN A 200 -38.91 -2.51 2.17
CA ASN A 200 -39.40 -1.49 1.26
C ASN A 200 -39.85 -0.26 2.05
N TYR A 201 -39.45 0.93 1.59
CA TYR A 201 -39.82 2.18 2.26
C TYR A 201 -40.24 3.27 1.27
N PRO A 202 -41.33 4.02 1.57
CA PRO A 202 -42.21 3.84 2.72
C PRO A 202 -43.21 2.66 2.55
N ASN A 203 -43.56 2.01 3.67
CA ASN A 203 -44.57 0.94 3.83
C ASN A 203 -45.18 1.07 5.25
N PRO A 204 -46.51 1.00 5.50
CA PRO A 204 -47.65 0.72 4.60
C PRO A 204 -48.45 1.95 4.10
N PHE A 205 -49.23 1.73 3.03
CA PHE A 205 -50.16 2.64 2.32
C PHE A 205 -49.59 3.71 1.38
N ASN A 206 -48.36 3.56 0.89
CA ASN A 206 -47.85 4.40 -0.21
C ASN A 206 -48.00 3.68 -1.56
N PRO A 207 -48.54 4.35 -2.60
CA PRO A 207 -48.67 3.78 -3.94
C PRO A 207 -47.30 3.56 -4.62
N VAL A 208 -46.23 4.11 -4.05
CA VAL A 208 -44.85 3.95 -4.47
C VAL A 208 -44.02 3.60 -3.24
N THR A 209 -43.16 2.59 -3.39
CA THR A 209 -42.20 2.18 -2.35
C THR A 209 -40.86 1.88 -3.00
N THR A 210 -39.76 2.08 -2.29
CA THR A 210 -38.42 1.77 -2.78
C THR A 210 -37.93 0.48 -2.15
N ILE A 211 -37.51 -0.49 -2.97
CA ILE A 211 -36.87 -1.73 -2.52
C ILE A 211 -35.38 -1.59 -2.76
N ASN A 212 -34.62 -1.44 -1.68
CA ASN A 212 -33.16 -1.41 -1.76
C ASN A 212 -32.62 -2.84 -1.66
N TYR A 213 -31.56 -3.14 -2.39
CA TYR A 213 -30.85 -4.41 -2.31
C TYR A 213 -29.35 -4.17 -2.50
N ASP A 214 -28.55 -5.08 -1.97
CA ASP A 214 -27.10 -5.02 -2.01
C ASP A 214 -26.55 -6.14 -2.89
N LEU A 215 -25.57 -5.81 -3.73
CA LEU A 215 -24.87 -6.76 -4.59
C LEU A 215 -23.35 -6.67 -4.32
N PRO A 216 -22.71 -7.71 -3.77
CA PRO A 216 -21.26 -7.71 -3.54
C PRO A 216 -20.44 -7.90 -4.82
N GLN A 217 -21.08 -8.38 -5.89
CA GLN A 217 -20.50 -8.54 -7.22
C GLN A 217 -21.58 -8.35 -8.29
N GLN A 218 -21.16 -7.98 -9.51
CA GLN A 218 -22.07 -7.85 -10.65
C GLN A 218 -22.75 -9.20 -10.93
N THR A 219 -24.07 -9.22 -10.88
CA THR A 219 -24.88 -10.41 -11.12
C THR A 219 -26.22 -10.04 -11.78
N HIS A 220 -26.91 -11.03 -12.32
CA HIS A 220 -28.27 -10.86 -12.81
C HIS A 220 -29.26 -10.88 -11.63
N VAL A 221 -30.14 -9.87 -11.56
CA VAL A 221 -31.16 -9.73 -10.51
C VAL A 221 -32.53 -9.99 -11.09
N ASN A 222 -33.30 -10.87 -10.45
CA ASN A 222 -34.71 -11.11 -10.76
C ASN A 222 -35.56 -10.77 -9.54
N LEU A 223 -36.48 -9.81 -9.68
CA LEU A 223 -37.38 -9.37 -8.63
C LEU A 223 -38.81 -9.85 -8.96
N MET A 224 -39.36 -10.73 -8.12
CA MET A 224 -40.72 -11.24 -8.26
C MET A 224 -41.61 -10.65 -7.16
N ILE A 225 -42.73 -10.05 -7.54
CA ILE A 225 -43.73 -9.49 -6.62
C ILE A 225 -44.93 -10.44 -6.60
N TYR A 226 -45.34 -10.84 -5.40
CA TYR A 226 -46.48 -11.71 -5.16
C TYR A 226 -47.61 -10.92 -4.50
N ASP A 227 -48.84 -11.19 -4.93
CA ASP A 227 -50.08 -10.71 -4.30
C ASP A 227 -50.69 -11.85 -3.46
N ILE A 228 -51.44 -11.52 -2.40
CA ILE A 228 -52.04 -12.50 -1.45
C ILE A 228 -53.56 -12.46 -1.51
#